data_AF-A0A961CXE0-F1
#
_entry.id   AF-A0A961CXE0-F1
#
_cell.length_a   1.000
_cell.length_b   1.000
_cell.length_c   1.000
_cell.angle_alpha   90.00
_cell.angle_beta   90.00
_cell.angle_gamma   90.00
#
_symmetry.space_group_name_H-M   'P 1'
#
loop_
_entity.id
_entity.type
_entity.pdbx_description
1 polymer ?
#
loop_
_entity_poly.entity_id
_entity_poly.type
_entity_poly.pdbx_seq_one_letter_code
_entity_poly.pdbx_strand_id
1 'polypeptide(L)'
;MPWCEDCERFYTPSTLTPQGDCPSGHHVADPDSAVLVQSTAPGRNDSAGREKRKVKAPWHFWVLVAAVVIYLGWRLIQGIAWLLS
;
A
#
# COMPACT_ATOMS: atom_id res chain seq x y z
N MET A 1 -3.50 10.38 11.24
CA MET A 1 -3.86 11.67 11.85
C MET A 1 -5.36 11.57 12.16
N PRO A 2 -5.78 11.30 13.42
CA PRO A 2 -7.17 11.04 13.76
C PRO A 2 -8.03 12.32 13.65
N TRP A 3 -9.07 12.25 12.84
CA TRP A 3 -10.03 13.32 12.57
C TRP A 3 -11.36 12.99 13.22
N CYS A 4 -11.92 13.91 14.00
CA CYS A 4 -13.24 13.74 14.60
C CYS A 4 -14.30 14.40 13.69
N GLU A 5 -15.24 13.62 13.17
CA GLU A 5 -16.32 14.12 12.30
C GLU A 5 -17.29 15.05 13.07
N ASP A 6 -17.70 14.66 14.28
CA ASP A 6 -18.65 15.45 15.09
C ASP A 6 -18.11 16.82 15.53
N CYS A 7 -16.78 16.96 15.65
CA CYS A 7 -16.14 18.19 16.10
C CYS A 7 -15.45 18.97 14.98
N GLU A 8 -15.40 18.39 13.76
CA GLU A 8 -14.71 18.93 12.59
C GLU A 8 -13.27 19.41 12.90
N ARG A 9 -12.55 18.64 13.74
CA ARG A 9 -11.28 19.05 14.33
C ARG A 9 -10.26 17.93 14.31
N PHE A 10 -9.01 18.34 14.06
CA PHE A 10 -7.84 17.48 14.17
C PHE A 10 -7.32 17.37 15.61
N TYR A 11 -7.17 16.14 16.13
CA TYR A 11 -6.64 15.87 17.47
C TYR A 11 -5.29 15.13 17.43
N THR A 12 -4.36 15.50 18.30
CA THR A 12 -3.08 14.79 18.46
C THR A 12 -3.24 13.63 19.45
N PRO A 13 -2.48 12.52 19.33
CA PRO A 13 -2.60 11.35 20.19
C PRO A 13 -2.51 11.64 21.70
N SER A 14 -1.76 12.68 22.08
CA SER A 14 -1.63 13.16 23.45
C SER A 14 -2.89 13.82 24.03
N THR A 15 -3.87 14.15 23.20
CA THR A 15 -5.11 14.84 23.59
C THR A 15 -6.34 13.93 23.57
N LEU A 16 -6.19 12.68 23.10
CA LEU A 16 -7.24 11.67 23.15
C LEU A 16 -7.24 10.97 24.52
N THR A 17 -8.41 10.48 24.92
CA THR A 17 -8.51 9.57 26.06
C THR A 17 -7.82 8.24 25.75
N PRO A 18 -7.48 7.42 26.76
CA PRO A 18 -6.91 6.08 26.54
C PRO A 18 -7.80 5.15 25.70
N GLN A 19 -9.09 5.47 25.58
CA GLN A 19 -10.07 4.70 24.80
C GLN A 19 -10.18 5.19 23.34
N GLY A 20 -9.47 6.25 22.96
CA GLY A 20 -9.51 6.80 21.60
C GLY A 20 -10.65 7.79 21.36
N ASP A 21 -11.25 8.32 22.44
CA ASP A 21 -12.29 9.34 22.37
C ASP A 21 -11.70 10.74 22.44
N CYS A 22 -12.35 11.68 21.75
CA CYS A 22 -12.03 13.09 21.88
C CYS A 22 -12.55 13.63 23.25
N PRO A 23 -12.04 14.77 23.75
CA PRO A 23 -12.49 15.34 25.02
C PRO A 23 -13.97 15.77 25.04
N SER A 24 -14.62 15.85 23.88
CA SER A 24 -16.07 16.07 23.76
C SER A 24 -16.89 14.77 23.90
N GLY A 25 -16.23 13.60 24.02
CA GLY A 25 -16.87 12.30 24.23
C GLY A 25 -17.22 11.52 22.96
N HIS A 26 -16.76 11.97 21.78
CA HIS A 26 -17.00 11.27 20.51
C HIS A 26 -15.87 10.30 20.17
N HIS A 27 -16.23 9.15 19.60
CA HIS A 27 -15.29 8.12 19.21
C HIS A 27 -14.66 8.44 17.85
N VAL A 28 -13.33 8.46 17.77
CA VAL A 28 -12.59 8.93 16.58
C VAL A 28 -12.07 7.77 15.71
N ALA A 29 -12.22 6.52 16.15
CA ALA A 29 -11.68 5.35 15.45
C ALA A 29 -12.64 4.15 15.44
N ASP A 30 -13.49 4.04 14.42
CA ASP A 30 -14.24 2.81 14.17
C ASP A 30 -13.27 1.66 13.75
N PRO A 31 -13.16 0.58 14.54
CA PRO A 31 -12.20 -0.49 14.28
C PRO A 31 -12.55 -1.34 13.05
N ASP A 32 -13.76 -1.22 12.49
CA ASP A 32 -14.22 -2.05 11.35
C ASP A 32 -13.74 -1.50 10.01
N SER A 33 -13.56 -0.19 9.90
CA SER A 33 -13.03 0.47 8.69
C SER A 33 -11.51 0.71 8.75
N ALA A 34 -10.91 0.52 9.93
CA ALA A 34 -9.48 0.63 10.13
C ALA A 34 -8.80 -0.74 9.98
N VAL A 35 -8.65 -1.22 8.72
CA VAL A 35 -7.55 -2.14 8.38
C VAL A 35 -6.24 -1.36 8.52
N LEU A 36 -5.87 -1.08 9.76
CA LEU A 36 -4.57 -0.58 10.13
C LEU A 36 -3.61 -1.74 9.88
N VAL A 37 -2.88 -1.64 8.78
CA VAL A 37 -1.61 -2.36 8.63
C VAL A 37 -0.79 -2.03 9.87
N GLN A 38 -0.79 -2.98 10.80
CA GLN A 38 -0.05 -2.95 12.04
C GLN A 38 1.41 -2.63 11.71
N SER A 39 1.84 -1.40 11.99
CA SER A 39 3.24 -1.16 12.35
C SER A 39 3.44 -1.61 13.79
N THR A 40 3.23 -2.91 14.03
CA THR A 40 3.74 -3.57 15.23
C THR A 40 5.21 -3.86 14.93
N ALA A 41 6.09 -2.92 15.25
CA ALA A 41 7.51 -3.20 15.24
C ALA A 41 7.87 -4.01 16.49
N PRO A 42 8.41 -5.24 16.31
CA PRO A 42 9.55 -5.62 17.13
C PRO A 42 10.66 -6.30 16.30
N GLY A 43 11.92 -6.08 16.72
CA GLY A 43 13.03 -7.01 16.51
C GLY A 43 14.00 -6.70 15.37
N ARG A 44 15.26 -6.39 15.71
CA ARG A 44 16.37 -6.09 14.79
C ARG A 44 17.09 -7.34 14.23
N ASN A 45 16.51 -8.54 14.24
CA ASN A 45 17.28 -9.75 13.90
C ASN A 45 16.45 -10.98 13.53
N ASP A 46 15.68 -10.90 12.43
CA ASP A 46 14.99 -12.06 11.82
C ASP A 46 15.39 -12.26 10.34
N SER A 47 16.69 -12.23 10.04
CA SER A 47 17.24 -12.40 8.69
C SER A 47 17.35 -13.86 8.20
N ALA A 48 16.73 -14.84 8.88
CA ALA A 48 16.89 -16.27 8.54
C ALA A 48 15.60 -16.97 8.03
N GLY A 49 14.48 -16.25 7.87
CA GLY A 49 13.18 -16.85 7.50
C GLY A 49 12.38 -16.08 6.45
N ARG A 50 13.01 -15.21 5.66
CA ARG A 50 12.34 -14.45 4.58
C ARG A 50 12.14 -15.32 3.33
N GLU A 51 11.57 -16.50 3.47
CA GLU A 51 11.09 -17.27 2.33
C GLU A 51 9.61 -16.93 2.10
N LYS A 52 9.38 -16.10 1.07
CA LYS A 52 8.12 -16.04 0.30
C LYS A 52 6.88 -15.53 1.05
N ARG A 53 6.93 -14.33 1.63
CA ARG A 53 5.73 -13.47 1.54
C ARG A 53 5.59 -13.02 0.09
N LYS A 54 5.09 -13.92 -0.77
CA LYS A 54 4.68 -13.60 -2.14
C LYS A 54 3.54 -12.60 -2.01
N VAL A 55 3.88 -11.32 -1.95
CA VAL A 55 2.98 -10.25 -2.35
C VAL A 55 2.66 -10.59 -3.80
N LYS A 56 1.53 -11.27 -4.01
CA LYS A 56 1.10 -11.70 -5.33
C LYS A 56 0.90 -10.42 -6.10
N ALA A 57 1.81 -10.16 -7.05
CA ALA A 57 1.73 -8.96 -7.87
C ALA A 57 0.29 -8.87 -8.42
N PRO A 58 -0.36 -7.70 -8.32
CA PRO A 58 -1.72 -7.52 -8.79
C PRO A 58 -1.83 -8.04 -10.23
N TRP A 59 -2.92 -8.72 -10.58
CA TRP A 59 -3.08 -9.33 -11.91
C TRP A 59 -2.84 -8.32 -13.05
N HIS A 60 -3.26 -7.07 -12.84
CA HIS A 60 -3.01 -5.96 -13.77
C HIS A 60 -1.51 -5.68 -14.02
N PHE A 61 -0.62 -5.91 -13.05
CA PHE A 61 0.82 -5.73 -13.23
C PHE A 61 1.37 -6.67 -14.30
N TRP A 62 0.93 -7.93 -14.31
CA TRP A 62 1.32 -8.90 -15.33
C TRP A 62 0.76 -8.58 -16.72
N VAL A 63 -0.46 -8.04 -16.79
CA VAL A 63 -1.06 -7.59 -18.06
C VAL A 63 -0.22 -6.48 -18.70
N LEU A 64 0.21 -5.48 -17.92
CA LEU A 64 1.07 -4.41 -18.42
C LEU A 64 2.42 -4.94 -18.91
N VAL A 65 3.05 -5.84 -18.15
CA VAL A 65 4.33 -6.45 -18.56
C VAL A 65 4.19 -7.20 -19.89
N ALA A 66 3.12 -7.97 -20.06
CA ALA A 66 2.86 -8.70 -21.31
C ALA A 66 2.69 -7.75 -22.51
N ALA A 67 1.89 -6.70 -22.35
CA ALA A 67 1.67 -5.70 -23.39
C ALA A 67 2.99 -5.01 -23.82
N VAL A 68 3.84 -4.69 -22.85
CA VAL A 68 5.15 -4.07 -23.08
C VAL A 68 6.08 -5.01 -23.86
N VAL A 69 6.17 -6.29 -23.49
CA VAL A 69 7.01 -7.28 -24.19
C VAL A 69 6.54 -7.47 -25.64
N ILE A 70 5.24 -7.57 -25.87
CA ILE A 70 4.67 -7.70 -27.23
C ILE A 70 5.02 -6.48 -28.08
N TYR A 71 4.83 -5.27 -27.54
CA TYR A 71 5.12 -4.03 -28.26
C TYR A 71 6.61 -3.89 -28.60
N LEU A 72 7.49 -4.12 -27.63
CA LEU A 72 8.93 -4.06 -27.82
C LEU A 72 9.41 -5.11 -28.82
N GLY A 73 8.90 -6.34 -28.74
CA GLY A 73 9.23 -7.41 -29.69
C GLY A 73 8.85 -7.04 -31.12
N TRP A 74 7.62 -6.55 -31.33
CA TRP A 74 7.17 -6.07 -32.64
C TRP A 74 8.02 -4.91 -33.16
N ARG A 75 8.31 -3.94 -32.30
CA ARG A 75 9.13 -2.77 -32.64
C ARG A 75 10.57 -3.16 -33.02
N LEU A 76 11.12 -4.16 -32.34
CA LEU A 76 12.46 -4.69 -32.62
C LEU A 76 12.49 -5.38 -33.99
N ILE A 77 11.50 -6.22 -34.29
CA ILE A 77 11.38 -6.89 -35.61
C ILE A 77 11.23 -5.85 -36.72
N GLN A 78 10.36 -4.85 -36.51
CA GLN A 78 10.15 -3.77 -37.47
C GLN A 78 11.45 -2.98 -37.73
N GLY A 79 12.20 -2.66 -36.69
CA GLY A 79 13.49 -1.96 -36.81
C GLY A 79 14.56 -2.82 -37.50
N ILE A 80 14.64 -4.11 -37.18
CA ILE A 80 15.60 -5.03 -37.79
C ILE A 80 15.26 -5.26 -39.27
N ALA A 81 13.98 -5.41 -39.62
CA ALA A 81 13.53 -5.53 -41.00
C ALA A 81 13.89 -4.29 -41.84
N TRP A 82 13.77 -3.09 -41.25
CA TRP A 82 14.23 -1.85 -41.89
C TRP A 82 15.75 -1.77 -42.02
N LEU A 83 16.51 -2.36 -41.09
CA LEU A 83 17.98 -2.33 -41.11
C LEU A 83 18.57 -3.33 -42.13
N LEU A 84 17.86 -4.42 -42.39
CA LEU A 84 18.28 -5.50 -43.30
C LEU A 84 17.76 -5.33 -44.74
N SER A 85 16.84 -4.39 -44.99
CA SER A 85 16.29 -4.06 -46.31
C SER A 85 16.92 -2.80 -46.87
#